data_AF-A0A1G2KZE3-F1
#
_entry.id   AF-A0A1G2KZE3-F1
#
_cell.length_a   1.000
_cell.length_b   1.000
_cell.length_c   1.000
_cell.angle_alpha   90.00
_cell.angle_beta   90.00
_cell.angle_gamma   90.00
#
_symmetry.space_group_name_H-M   'P 1'
#
loop_
_entity.id
_entity.type
_entity.pdbx_description
1 polymer ?
#
loop_
_entity_poly.entity_id
_entity_poly.type
_entity_poly.pdbx_seq_one_letter_code
_entity_poly.pdbx_strand_id
1 'polypeptide(L)'
;MKRAIASILIVAILGISLVGCGNTKVINGVEYDTYGLLNQNEKQNPNIQYELILGNLIWGVVLVETVIAPVYFFGFSLFEPVGPKSDIKGKVVR
;
A
#
# COMPACT_ATOMS: atom_id res chain seq x y z
N MET A 1 17.45 1.71 -32.17
CA MET A 1 17.73 1.11 -30.84
C MET A 1 17.40 2.06 -29.69
N LYS A 2 18.02 3.25 -29.59
CA LYS A 2 17.76 4.21 -28.49
C LYS A 2 16.27 4.57 -28.30
N ARG A 3 15.53 4.76 -29.41
CA ARG A 3 14.09 5.03 -29.40
C ARG A 3 13.24 3.87 -28.87
N ALA A 4 13.59 2.63 -29.20
CA ALA A 4 12.89 1.44 -28.72
C ALA A 4 13.10 1.21 -27.21
N ILE A 5 14.33 1.44 -26.72
CA ILE A 5 14.66 1.34 -25.29
C ILE A 5 13.91 2.42 -24.49
N ALA A 6 13.87 3.66 -24.98
CA ALA A 6 13.12 4.73 -24.34
C ALA A 6 11.62 4.42 -24.26
N SER A 7 11.04 3.88 -25.35
CA SER A 7 9.63 3.48 -25.36
C SER A 7 9.31 2.34 -24.37
N ILE A 8 10.19 1.34 -24.25
CA ILE A 8 10.01 0.25 -23.26
C ILE A 8 10.08 0.80 -21.83
N LEU A 9 11.02 1.70 -21.53
CA LEU A 9 11.14 2.33 -20.22
C LEU A 9 9.89 3.15 -19.86
N ILE A 10 9.37 3.93 -20.80
CA ILE A 10 8.15 4.74 -20.59
C ILE A 10 6.94 3.83 -20.31
N VAL A 11 6.78 2.74 -21.06
CA VAL A 11 5.69 1.77 -20.84
C VAL A 11 5.84 1.06 -19.50
N ALA A 12 7.06 0.70 -19.10
CA ALA A 12 7.31 0.10 -17.79
C ALA A 12 6.99 1.06 -16.63
N ILE A 13 7.39 2.33 -16.74
CA ILE A 13 7.09 3.37 -15.75
C ILE A 13 5.57 3.61 -15.65
N LEU A 14 4.88 3.72 -16.80
CA LEU A 14 3.41 3.87 -16.83
C LEU A 14 2.71 2.64 -16.24
N GLY A 15 3.21 1.43 -16.48
CA GLY A 15 2.67 0.20 -15.90
C GLY A 15 2.80 0.15 -14.37
N ILE A 16 3.96 0.58 -13.84
CA ILE A 16 4.20 0.69 -12.39
C ILE A 16 3.34 1.79 -11.76
N SER A 17 2.93 2.78 -12.57
CA SER A 17 2.15 3.92 -12.06
C SER A 17 0.76 3.55 -11.54
N LEU A 18 0.25 2.39 -11.94
CA LEU A 18 -1.10 1.91 -11.63
C LEU A 18 -1.18 1.11 -10.32
N VAL A 19 -0.07 0.89 -9.60
CA VAL A 19 0.00 -0.08 -8.48
C VAL A 19 -0.22 0.57 -7.10
N GLY A 20 -0.24 1.90 -7.00
CA GLY A 20 -0.34 2.64 -5.72
C GLY A 20 -1.76 2.89 -5.21
N CYS A 21 -2.58 1.84 -5.08
CA CYS A 21 -3.94 1.98 -4.55
C CYS A 21 -4.06 1.22 -3.23
N GLY A 22 -4.22 1.94 -2.12
CA GLY A 22 -4.63 1.36 -0.84
C GLY A 22 -6.14 1.41 -0.74
N ASN A 23 -6.78 0.30 -0.37
CA ASN A 23 -8.24 0.24 -0.24
C ASN A 23 -8.65 0.16 1.23
N THR A 24 -9.74 0.86 1.57
CA THR A 24 -10.48 0.55 2.80
C THR A 24 -11.29 -0.72 2.59
N LYS A 25 -11.63 -1.42 3.68
CA LYS A 25 -12.42 -2.66 3.60
C LYS A 25 -13.47 -2.72 4.69
N VAL A 26 -14.69 -3.07 4.33
CA VAL A 26 -15.77 -3.35 5.28
C VAL A 26 -15.70 -4.82 5.69
N ILE A 27 -15.50 -5.08 6.99
CA ILE A 27 -15.42 -6.42 7.57
C ILE A 27 -16.43 -6.47 8.72
N ASN A 28 -17.40 -7.38 8.63
CA ASN A 28 -18.50 -7.51 9.61
C ASN A 28 -19.27 -6.20 9.86
N GLY A 29 -19.50 -5.40 8.82
CA GLY A 29 -20.26 -4.14 8.90
C GLY A 29 -19.48 -2.95 9.46
N VAL A 30 -18.19 -3.12 9.78
CA VAL A 30 -17.29 -2.03 10.20
C VAL A 30 -16.30 -1.75 9.08
N GLU A 31 -16.14 -0.48 8.71
CA GLU A 31 -15.12 -0.03 7.77
C GLU A 31 -13.76 0.11 8.47
N TYR A 32 -12.73 -0.47 7.86
CA TYR A 32 -11.36 -0.38 8.32
C TYR A 32 -10.54 0.40 7.29
N ASP A 33 -9.79 1.40 7.79
CA ASP A 33 -8.91 2.24 6.98
C ASP A 33 -7.54 1.61 6.76
N THR A 34 -6.81 2.10 5.76
CA THR A 34 -5.36 1.88 5.66
C THR A 34 -4.63 2.61 6.80
N TYR A 35 -3.45 2.12 7.17
CA TYR A 35 -2.58 2.82 8.11
C TYR A 35 -1.11 2.78 7.68
N GLY A 36 -0.29 3.64 8.25
CA GLY A 36 1.17 3.62 8.15
C GLY A 36 1.82 3.90 9.50
N LEU A 37 3.11 4.22 9.48
CA LEU A 37 3.93 4.35 10.69
C LEU A 37 3.49 5.47 11.65
N LEU A 38 2.79 6.49 11.16
CA LEU A 38 2.41 7.67 11.95
C LEU A 38 1.02 7.52 12.60
N ASN A 39 0.10 6.80 11.97
CA ASN A 39 -1.26 6.59 12.49
C ASN A 39 -1.55 5.13 12.90
N GLN A 40 -0.51 4.28 12.98
CA GLN A 40 -0.64 2.87 13.33
C GLN A 40 -1.40 2.68 14.65
N ASN A 41 -1.06 3.44 15.69
CA ASN A 41 -1.67 3.31 17.02
C ASN A 41 -3.17 3.66 17.02
N GLU A 42 -3.62 4.46 16.05
CA GLU A 42 -5.01 4.94 15.97
C GLU A 42 -5.87 4.06 15.04
N LYS A 43 -5.26 3.53 13.96
CA LYS A 43 -5.98 2.86 12.87
C LYS A 43 -5.77 1.35 12.80
N GLN A 44 -4.68 0.82 13.36
CA GLN A 44 -4.43 -0.62 13.34
C GLN A 44 -5.36 -1.34 14.32
N ASN A 45 -6.17 -2.27 13.81
CA ASN A 45 -6.98 -3.15 14.66
C ASN A 45 -6.30 -4.51 14.88
N PRO A 46 -6.14 -4.98 16.14
CA PRO A 46 -5.43 -6.23 16.43
C PRO A 46 -6.15 -7.49 15.92
N ASN A 47 -7.44 -7.41 15.60
CA ASN A 47 -8.27 -8.51 15.10
C ASN A 47 -8.40 -8.52 13.58
N ILE A 48 -7.81 -7.54 12.89
CA ILE A 48 -7.80 -7.44 11.43
C ILE A 48 -6.40 -7.73 10.91
N GLN A 49 -6.33 -8.48 9.81
CA GLN A 49 -5.11 -8.69 9.07
C GLN A 49 -4.92 -7.57 8.06
N TYR A 50 -3.69 -7.06 8.01
CA TYR A 50 -3.29 -6.04 7.06
C TYR A 50 -2.13 -6.54 6.21
N GLU A 51 -2.09 -6.13 4.95
CA GLU A 51 -1.01 -6.43 4.00
C GLU A 51 -0.32 -5.15 3.55
N LEU A 52 0.96 -5.28 3.18
CA LEU A 52 1.75 -4.17 2.68
C LEU A 52 1.25 -3.74 1.29
N ILE A 53 0.95 -2.46 1.13
CA ILE A 53 0.60 -1.89 -0.17
C ILE A 53 1.92 -1.66 -0.93
N LEU A 54 2.35 -2.67 -1.69
CA LEU A 54 3.64 -2.64 -2.41
C LEU A 54 3.79 -1.43 -3.33
N GLY A 55 2.70 -0.98 -3.96
CA GLY A 55 2.72 0.23 -4.78
C GLY A 55 3.06 1.48 -3.97
N ASN A 56 2.51 1.63 -2.77
CA ASN A 56 2.79 2.76 -1.89
C ASN A 56 4.23 2.69 -1.34
N LEU A 57 4.75 1.48 -1.09
CA LEU A 57 6.16 1.30 -0.76
C LEU A 57 7.07 1.82 -1.89
N ILE A 58 6.84 1.34 -3.12
CA ILE A 58 7.64 1.70 -4.30
C ILE A 58 7.54 3.20 -4.55
N TRP A 59 6.32 3.75 -4.54
CA TRP A 59 6.10 5.17 -4.80
C TRP A 59 6.69 6.08 -3.74
N GLY A 60 6.68 5.68 -2.46
CA GLY A 60 7.37 6.41 -1.40
C GLY A 60 8.88 6.52 -1.64
N VAL A 61 9.51 5.48 -2.20
CA VAL A 61 10.94 5.51 -2.55
C VAL A 61 11.20 6.34 -3.81
N VAL A 62 10.42 6.13 -4.86
CA VAL A 62 10.59 6.85 -6.14
C VAL A 62 10.38 8.36 -5.96
N LEU A 63 9.41 8.76 -5.13
CA LEU A 63 9.06 10.16 -4.88
C LEU A 63 9.72 10.71 -3.61
N VAL A 64 10.82 10.12 -3.14
CA VAL A 64 11.45 10.49 -1.86
C VAL A 64 11.81 11.98 -1.77
N GLU A 65 12.18 12.60 -2.90
CA GLU A 65 12.52 14.03 -2.98
C GLU A 65 11.32 14.96 -2.80
N THR A 66 10.10 14.45 -2.97
CA THR A 66 8.87 15.26 -2.84
C THR A 66 8.42 15.45 -1.39
N VAL A 67 9.05 14.76 -0.43
CA VAL A 67 8.79 14.74 1.03
C VAL A 67 7.35 14.40 1.44
N ILE A 68 6.36 15.10 0.88
CA ILE A 68 4.92 14.90 1.11
C ILE A 68 4.50 13.48 0.73
N ALA A 69 4.87 13.01 -0.47
CA ALA A 69 4.49 11.68 -0.93
C ALA A 69 5.02 10.54 -0.04
N PRO A 70 6.32 10.45 0.29
CA PRO A 70 6.82 9.41 1.19
C PRO A 70 6.22 9.51 2.60
N VAL A 71 6.02 10.72 3.14
CA VAL A 71 5.37 10.89 4.43
C VAL A 71 3.93 10.37 4.40
N TYR A 72 3.19 10.61 3.32
CA TYR A 72 1.84 10.07 3.16
C TYR A 72 1.85 8.54 3.04
N PHE A 73 2.63 8.00 2.09
CA PHE A 73 2.64 6.56 1.83
C PHE A 73 3.17 5.76 3.01
N PHE A 74 4.30 6.12 3.59
CA PHE A 74 4.86 5.38 4.73
C PHE A 74 4.14 5.71 6.03
N GLY A 75 3.70 6.96 6.21
CA GLY A 75 3.11 7.43 7.45
C GLY A 75 1.65 7.07 7.62
N PHE A 76 0.86 7.06 6.56
CA PHE A 76 -0.61 6.96 6.67
C PHE A 76 -1.24 5.84 5.83
N SER A 77 -0.58 5.37 4.77
CA SER A 77 -1.16 4.41 3.83
C SER A 77 -0.13 3.36 3.38
N LEU A 78 0.51 2.68 4.34
CA LEU A 78 1.51 1.65 4.05
C LEU A 78 0.89 0.25 4.03
N PHE A 79 -0.16 0.06 4.82
CA PHE A 79 -0.85 -1.23 5.00
C PHE A 79 -2.34 -1.08 4.77
N GLU A 80 -2.95 -2.05 4.07
CA GLU A 80 -4.40 -2.12 3.85
C GLU A 80 -5.05 -3.35 4.52
N PRO A 81 -6.29 -3.24 5.00
CA PRO A 81 -7.01 -4.34 5.62
C PRO A 81 -7.44 -5.37 4.57
N VAL A 82 -7.09 -6.64 4.80
CA VAL A 82 -7.41 -7.74 3.87
C VAL A 82 -8.44 -8.71 4.39
N GLY A 83 -8.67 -8.79 5.71
CA GLY A 83 -9.66 -9.68 6.30
C GLY A 83 -9.51 -9.85 7.81
N PRO A 84 -10.35 -10.70 8.43
CA PRO A 84 -10.18 -11.09 9.83
C PRO A 84 -8.82 -11.75 10.05
N LYS A 85 -8.19 -11.46 11.19
CA LYS A 85 -6.91 -12.07 11.55
C LYS A 85 -7.09 -13.56 11.86
N SER A 86 -6.28 -14.41 11.23
CA SER A 86 -6.26 -15.84 11.51
C SER A 86 -5.35 -16.17 12.69
N ASP A 87 -5.73 -17.18 13.48
CA ASP A 87 -4.86 -17.79 14.49
C ASP A 87 -3.68 -18.55 13.87
N ILE A 88 -3.78 -18.91 12.58
CA ILE A 88 -2.71 -19.54 11.83
C ILE A 88 -1.80 -18.43 11.29
N LYS A 89 -0.58 -18.33 11.83
CA LYS A 89 0.42 -17.36 11.37
C LYS A 89 0.61 -17.44 9.85
N GLY A 90 0.42 -16.32 9.15
CA GLY A 90 0.63 -16.19 7.70
C GLY A 90 -0.57 -16.60 6.83
N LYS A 91 -1.67 -17.11 7.42
CA LYS A 91 -2.88 -17.43 6.66
C LYS A 91 -3.72 -16.18 6.43
N VAL A 92 -3.87 -15.80 5.17
CA VAL A 92 -4.80 -14.74 4.74
C VAL A 92 -6.21 -15.34 4.62
N VAL A 93 -7.15 -14.88 5.44
CA VAL A 93 -8.56 -15.26 5.30
C VAL A 93 -9.21 -14.19 4.42
N ARG A 94 -9.32 -14.48 3.12
CA ARG A 94 -9.92 -13.58 2.13
C ARG A 94 -11.44 -13.69 2.10
#